data_AF-A0A8T1RVU5-F1
#
_entry.id   AF-A0A8T1RVU5-F1
#
_cell.length_a   1.000
_cell.length_b   1.000
_cell.length_c   1.000
_cell.angle_alpha   90.00
_cell.angle_beta   90.00
_cell.angle_gamma   90.00
#
_symmetry.space_group_name_H-M   'P 1'
#
loop_
_entity.id
_entity.type
_entity.pdbx_description
1 polymer ?
#
loop_
_entity_poly.entity_id
_entity_poly.type
_entity_poly.pdbx_seq_one_letter_code
_entity_poly.pdbx_strand_id
1 'polypeptide(L)'
;MPLRFWVNVIKNPQFVFDVHKSSITDACLSVVAQTFMDSCSTSPQRLGKDSPSTKLLYAKDLPGYRGWVERYYRDISRMAPISDQDMDAYLGEQSRLHAGEFNTLGALGELYQYVGRYRQEVRPPDPPS
;
A
#
# COMPACT_ATOMS: atom_id res chain seq x y z
N MET A 1 2.18 -5.26 1.33
CA MET A 1 0.76 -4.87 1.31
C MET A 1 0.39 -3.83 2.39
N PRO A 2 0.58 -4.06 3.70
CA PRO A 2 0.08 -3.13 4.74
C PRO A 2 0.75 -1.75 4.73
N LEU A 3 2.06 -1.68 4.54
CA LEU A 3 2.81 -0.41 4.66
C LEU A 3 2.60 0.57 3.50
N ARG A 4 2.17 0.09 2.33
CA ARG A 4 1.98 0.93 1.13
C ARG A 4 0.52 1.36 0.97
N PHE A 5 -0.41 0.41 0.96
CA PHE A 5 -1.82 0.70 0.71
C PHE A 5 -2.54 1.12 1.99
N TRP A 6 -2.60 0.25 3.00
CA TRP A 6 -3.44 0.46 4.18
C TRP A 6 -2.99 1.65 5.02
N VAL A 7 -1.69 1.80 5.26
CA VAL A 7 -1.15 2.99 5.95
C VAL A 7 -1.51 4.27 5.22
N ASN A 8 -1.45 4.28 3.88
CA ASN A 8 -1.77 5.45 3.09
C ASN A 8 -3.26 5.80 3.20
N VAL A 9 -4.16 4.82 3.12
CA VAL A 9 -5.60 5.01 3.28
C VAL A 9 -5.94 5.51 4.70
N ILE A 10 -5.35 4.91 5.75
CA ILE A 10 -5.56 5.32 7.15
C ILE A 10 -5.14 6.78 7.35
N LYS A 11 -3.98 7.18 6.80
CA LYS A 11 -3.49 8.56 6.93
C LYS A 11 -4.24 9.55 6.05
N ASN A 12 -4.82 9.09 4.94
CA ASN A 12 -5.45 9.92 3.93
C ASN A 12 -6.89 9.46 3.63
N PRO A 13 -7.81 9.56 4.60
CA PRO A 13 -9.21 9.18 4.39
C PRO A 13 -9.89 9.95 3.25
N GLN A 14 -9.41 11.16 2.94
CA GLN A 14 -9.90 11.97 1.82
C GLN A 14 -9.65 11.34 0.44
N PHE A 15 -8.81 10.30 0.33
CA PHE A 15 -8.66 9.52 -0.91
C PHE A 15 -9.81 8.55 -1.16
N VAL A 16 -10.62 8.27 -0.13
CA VAL A 16 -11.73 7.31 -0.20
C VAL A 16 -13.07 8.01 0.02
N PHE A 17 -13.09 9.05 0.86
CA PHE A 17 -14.30 9.76 1.24
C PHE A 17 -14.20 11.24 0.93
N ASP A 18 -15.33 11.87 0.60
CA ASP A 18 -15.41 13.33 0.46
C ASP A 18 -15.44 13.98 1.85
N VAL A 19 -14.26 14.14 2.45
CA VAL A 19 -14.09 14.68 3.81
C VAL A 19 -12.92 15.66 3.88
N HIS A 20 -13.09 16.72 4.65
CA HIS A 20 -11.99 17.61 4.98
C HIS A 20 -11.19 17.07 6.17
N LYS A 21 -9.89 16.79 5.95
CA LYS A 21 -8.99 16.36 7.02
C LYS A 21 -8.31 17.56 7.68
N SER A 22 -8.70 17.86 8.92
CA SER A 22 -8.04 18.88 9.74
C SER A 22 -6.62 18.46 10.16
N SER A 23 -5.76 19.43 10.51
CA SER A 23 -4.40 19.15 11.01
C SER A 23 -4.38 18.31 12.28
N ILE A 24 -5.37 18.47 13.16
CA ILE A 24 -5.49 17.67 14.39
C ILE A 24 -5.84 16.22 14.02
N THR A 25 -6.80 16.03 13.12
CA THR A 25 -7.18 14.70 12.62
C THR A 25 -6.00 14.00 11.96
N ASP A 26 -5.21 14.72 11.16
CA ASP A 26 -3.99 14.17 10.53
C ASP A 26 -2.96 13.69 11.55
N ALA A 27 -2.73 14.47 12.61
CA ALA A 27 -1.82 14.07 13.69
C ALA A 27 -2.31 12.81 14.41
N CYS A 28 -3.61 12.74 14.73
CA CYS A 28 -4.22 11.55 15.35
C CYS A 28 -4.11 10.31 14.44
N LEU A 29 -4.45 10.44 13.16
CA LEU A 29 -4.36 9.34 12.19
C LEU A 29 -2.92 8.87 11.96
N SER A 30 -1.95 9.78 12.06
CA SER A 30 -0.53 9.41 11.99
C SER A 30 -0.09 8.51 13.14
N VAL A 31 -0.62 8.73 14.35
CA VAL A 31 -0.37 7.83 15.49
C VAL A 31 -0.98 6.46 15.24
N VAL A 32 -2.24 6.40 14.82
CA VAL A 32 -2.93 5.13 14.50
C VAL A 32 -2.21 4.38 13.39
N ALA A 33 -1.82 5.07 12.33
CA ALA A 33 -1.06 4.48 11.22
C ALA A 33 0.29 3.93 11.69
N GLN A 34 1.00 4.64 12.58
CA GLN A 34 2.25 4.15 13.14
C GLN A 34 2.03 2.87 13.96
N THR A 35 1.01 2.83 14.81
CA THR A 35 0.65 1.62 15.57
C THR A 35 0.31 0.46 14.64
N PHE A 36 -0.43 0.71 13.56
CA PHE A 36 -0.72 -0.30 12.55
C PHE A 36 0.56 -0.82 11.87
N MET A 37 1.49 0.06 11.51
CA MET A 37 2.80 -0.35 10.97
C MET A 37 3.59 -1.19 11.96
N ASP A 38 3.63 -0.77 13.23
CA ASP A 38 4.35 -1.48 14.30
C ASP A 38 3.77 -2.88 14.55
N SER A 39 2.46 -3.07 14.31
CA SER A 39 1.78 -4.36 14.42
C SER A 39 2.18 -5.34 13.31
N CYS A 40 2.64 -4.81 12.17
CA CYS A 40 3.15 -5.61 11.05
C CYS A 40 4.66 -5.89 11.17
N SER A 41 5.34 -5.35 12.19
CA SER A 41 6.77 -5.57 12.40
C SER A 41 7.04 -6.88 13.14
N THR A 42 8.00 -7.66 12.63
CA THR A 42 8.53 -8.86 13.30
C THR A 42 9.56 -8.55 14.38
N SER A 43 10.00 -7.29 14.48
CA SER A 43 11.01 -6.88 15.46
C SER A 43 10.37 -6.65 16.84
N PRO A 44 10.96 -7.15 17.94
CA PRO A 44 10.44 -6.93 19.27
C PRO A 44 10.40 -5.43 19.61
N GLN A 45 9.33 -4.99 20.26
CA GLN A 45 9.19 -3.59 20.67
C GLN A 45 10.18 -3.28 21.80
N ARG A 46 11.07 -2.32 21.57
CA ARG A 46 11.97 -1.80 22.62
C ARG A 46 11.35 -0.52 23.18
N LEU A 47 10.80 -0.61 24.38
CA LEU A 47 10.29 0.55 25.12
C LEU A 47 11.32 0.93 26.20
N GLY A 48 11.70 2.20 26.19
CA GLY A 48 12.53 2.82 27.21
C GLY A 48 12.04 4.22 27.56
N LYS A 49 12.70 4.88 28.53
CA LYS A 49 12.37 6.23 29.02
C LYS A 49 12.31 7.32 27.93
N ASP A 50 13.03 7.12 26.83
CA ASP A 50 13.11 8.06 25.70
C ASP A 50 12.10 7.71 24.58
N SER A 51 11.17 6.77 24.82
CA SER A 51 10.16 6.41 23.83
C SER A 51 9.12 7.52 23.69
N PRO A 52 8.73 7.90 22.46
CA PRO A 52 7.64 8.84 22.25
C PRO A 52 6.36 8.39 22.98
N SER A 53 5.64 9.31 23.61
CA SER A 53 4.41 9.02 24.37
C SER A 53 3.36 8.28 23.54
N THR A 54 3.32 8.54 22.23
CA THR A 54 2.44 7.87 21.27
C THR A 54 2.71 6.37 21.15
N LYS A 55 3.95 5.91 21.33
CA LYS A 55 4.30 4.48 21.37
C LYS A 55 3.87 3.79 22.66
N LEU A 56 3.78 4.54 23.76
CA LEU A 56 3.31 4.02 25.04
C LEU A 56 1.81 3.79 25.04
N LEU A 57 1.05 4.58 24.27
CA LEU A 57 -0.41 4.52 24.20
C LEU A 57 -0.92 3.12 23.82
N TYR A 58 -0.26 2.46 22.87
CA TYR A 58 -0.66 1.14 22.34
C TYR A 58 0.33 0.01 22.68
N ALA A 59 1.31 0.27 23.55
CA ALA A 59 2.34 -0.70 23.91
C ALA A 59 1.77 -2.04 24.44
N LYS A 60 0.69 -1.96 25.23
CA LYS A 60 0.07 -3.15 25.82
C LYS A 60 -0.72 -3.99 24.81
N ASP A 61 -1.30 -3.34 23.81
CA ASP A 61 -2.15 -3.99 22.80
C ASP A 61 -1.35 -4.52 21.61
N LEU A 62 -0.17 -3.95 21.35
CA LEU A 62 0.67 -4.28 20.21
C LEU A 62 1.00 -5.78 20.06
N PRO A 63 1.32 -6.53 21.13
CA PRO A 63 1.54 -7.97 21.02
C PRO A 63 0.30 -8.72 20.49
N GLY A 64 -0.90 -8.30 20.90
CA GLY A 64 -2.16 -8.88 20.41
C GLY A 64 -2.36 -8.61 18.92
N TYR A 65 -2.14 -7.37 18.48
CA TYR A 65 -2.24 -7.01 17.06
C TYR A 65 -1.26 -7.78 16.19
N ARG A 66 -0.02 -7.99 16.66
CA ARG A 66 0.96 -8.84 15.95
C ARG A 66 0.46 -10.27 15.78
N GLY A 67 -0.12 -10.86 16.82
CA GLY A 67 -0.74 -12.17 16.74
C GLY A 67 -1.88 -12.25 15.71
N TRP A 68 -2.67 -11.18 15.55
CA TRP A 68 -3.69 -11.11 14.50
C TRP A 68 -3.09 -11.01 13.11
N VAL A 69 -2.03 -10.22 12.92
CA VAL A 69 -1.33 -10.10 11.63
C VAL A 69 -0.70 -11.42 11.23
N GLU A 70 -0.03 -12.11 12.14
CA GLU A 70 0.55 -13.44 11.90
C GLU A 70 -0.52 -14.46 11.52
N ARG A 71 -1.65 -14.46 12.25
CA ARG A 71 -2.79 -15.32 11.93
C ARG A 71 -3.36 -14.99 10.55
N TYR A 72 -3.53 -13.72 10.21
CA TYR A 72 -4.06 -13.28 8.94
C TYR A 72 -3.25 -13.84 7.75
N TYR A 73 -1.92 -13.68 7.77
CA TYR A 73 -1.07 -14.21 6.69
C TYR A 73 -1.05 -15.74 6.66
N ARG A 74 -1.04 -16.38 7.83
CA ARG A 74 -1.13 -17.85 7.92
C ARG A 74 -2.44 -18.35 7.32
N ASP A 75 -3.56 -17.74 7.66
CA ASP A 75 -4.88 -18.18 7.20
C ASP A 75 -5.00 -17.97 5.68
N ILE A 76 -4.46 -16.87 5.11
CA ILE A 76 -4.37 -16.66 3.65
C ILE A 76 -3.52 -17.74 2.97
N SER A 77 -2.35 -18.08 3.53
CA SER A 77 -1.47 -19.10 2.96
C SER A 77 -2.09 -20.51 2.90
N ARG A 78 -3.14 -20.75 3.69
CA ARG A 78 -3.89 -22.01 3.75
C ARG A 78 -5.11 -22.03 2.83
N MET A 79 -5.47 -20.90 2.22
CA MET A 79 -6.57 -20.84 1.26
C MET A 79 -6.22 -21.63 0.01
N ALA A 80 -7.24 -22.12 -0.70
CA ALA A 80 -7.04 -22.75 -1.99
C ALA A 80 -6.39 -21.75 -2.97
N PRO A 81 -5.44 -22.21 -3.82
CA PRO A 81 -4.86 -21.35 -4.83
C PRO A 81 -5.94 -20.87 -5.81
N ILE A 82 -5.80 -19.63 -6.28
CA ILE A 82 -6.66 -19.07 -7.31
C ILE A 82 -6.17 -19.61 -8.66
N SER A 83 -7.09 -20.09 -9.51
CA SER A 83 -6.75 -20.55 -10.84
C SER A 83 -6.45 -19.38 -11.77
N ASP A 84 -5.60 -19.59 -12.79
CA ASP A 84 -5.31 -18.56 -13.79
C ASP A 84 -6.59 -18.10 -14.51
N GLN A 85 -7.51 -19.03 -14.78
CA GLN A 85 -8.79 -18.73 -15.41
C GLN A 85 -9.65 -17.78 -14.55
N ASP A 86 -9.75 -18.03 -13.23
CA ASP A 86 -10.51 -17.16 -12.33
C ASP A 86 -9.85 -15.78 -12.21
N MET A 87 -8.51 -15.75 -12.17
CA MET A 87 -7.74 -14.51 -12.11
C MET A 87 -7.94 -13.66 -13.37
N ASP A 88 -7.85 -14.27 -14.55
CA ASP A 88 -8.05 -13.60 -15.85
C ASP A 88 -9.49 -13.09 -15.98
N ALA A 89 -10.47 -13.91 -15.57
CA ALA A 89 -11.87 -13.49 -15.57
C ALA A 89 -12.10 -12.28 -14.65
N TYR A 90 -11.50 -12.29 -13.45
CA TYR A 90 -11.58 -11.17 -12.52
C TYR A 90 -10.93 -9.90 -13.09
N LEU A 91 -9.71 -9.99 -13.62
CA LEU A 91 -9.00 -8.85 -14.20
C LEU A 91 -9.68 -8.30 -15.46
N GLY A 92 -10.23 -9.18 -16.29
CA GLY A 92 -11.02 -8.79 -17.46
C GLY A 92 -12.26 -7.99 -17.07
N GLU A 93 -12.99 -8.43 -16.03
CA GLU A 93 -14.15 -7.70 -15.53
C GLU A 93 -13.77 -6.35 -14.90
N GLN A 94 -12.70 -6.29 -14.10
CA GLN A 94 -12.21 -5.00 -13.57
C GLN A 94 -11.81 -4.03 -14.69
N SER A 95 -11.14 -4.52 -15.74
CA SER A 95 -10.75 -3.71 -16.90
C SER A 95 -11.98 -3.15 -17.63
N ARG A 96 -13.05 -3.94 -17.72
CA ARG A 96 -14.31 -3.55 -18.34
C ARG A 96 -15.07 -2.51 -17.49
N LEU A 97 -15.13 -2.71 -16.18
CA LEU A 97 -15.84 -1.80 -15.25
C LEU A 97 -15.24 -0.39 -15.25
N HIS A 98 -13.91 -0.31 -15.31
CA HIS A 98 -13.18 0.97 -15.27
C HIS A 98 -12.77 1.47 -16.67
N ALA A 99 -13.32 0.87 -17.73
CA ALA A 99 -13.03 1.27 -19.10
C ALA A 99 -13.52 2.71 -19.35
N GLY A 100 -12.62 3.58 -19.75
CA GLY A 100 -12.93 4.98 -20.06
C GLY A 100 -12.97 5.92 -18.85
N GLU A 101 -12.70 5.45 -17.63
CA GLU A 101 -12.59 6.33 -16.44
C GLU A 101 -11.33 7.22 -16.48
N PHE A 102 -10.30 6.81 -17.23
CA PHE A 102 -9.01 7.48 -17.28
C PHE A 102 -8.67 7.98 -18.70
N ASN A 103 -8.01 9.14 -18.79
CA ASN A 103 -7.49 9.65 -20.05
C ASN A 103 -6.16 8.97 -20.42
N THR A 104 -6.25 7.90 -21.20
CA THR A 104 -5.08 7.12 -21.65
C THR A 104 -4.11 7.94 -22.49
N LEU A 105 -4.60 8.82 -23.38
CA LEU A 105 -3.73 9.63 -24.24
C LEU A 105 -2.92 10.65 -23.43
N GLY A 106 -3.54 11.26 -22.40
CA GLY A 106 -2.84 12.15 -21.47
C GLY A 106 -1.73 11.41 -20.71
N ALA A 107 -2.04 10.24 -20.15
CA ALA A 107 -1.06 9.42 -19.46
C ALA A 107 0.10 8.99 -20.38
N LEU A 108 -0.19 8.61 -21.63
CA LEU A 108 0.84 8.28 -22.63
C LEU A 108 1.73 9.47 -22.96
N GLY A 109 1.17 10.68 -23.06
CA GLY A 109 1.94 11.91 -23.27
C GLY A 109 2.97 12.14 -22.16
N GLU A 110 2.56 12.02 -20.90
CA GLU A 110 3.46 12.13 -19.75
C GLU A 110 4.52 11.01 -19.73
N LEU A 111 4.12 9.77 -20.03
CA LEU A 111 5.06 8.64 -20.09
C LEU A 111 6.10 8.81 -21.21
N TYR A 112 5.71 9.36 -22.35
CA TYR A 112 6.62 9.55 -23.49
C TYR A 112 7.78 10.51 -23.17
N GLN A 113 7.57 11.47 -22.27
CA GLN A 113 8.64 12.36 -21.80
C GLN A 113 9.82 11.57 -21.19
N TYR A 114 9.53 10.47 -20.51
CA TYR A 114 10.56 9.59 -19.93
C TYR A 114 11.31 8.80 -20.99
N VAL A 115 10.62 8.35 -22.04
CA VAL A 115 11.27 7.67 -23.19
C VAL A 115 12.29 8.60 -23.85
N GLY A 116 11.92 9.87 -24.05
CA GLY A 116 12.85 10.88 -24.58
C GLY A 116 14.05 11.11 -23.65
N ARG A 117 13.80 11.21 -22.34
CA ARG A 117 14.83 11.46 -21.32
C ARG A 117 15.84 10.33 -21.18
N TYR A 118 15.39 9.08 -21.28
CA TYR A 118 16.22 7.88 -21.07
C TYR A 118 16.41 7.08 -22.36
N ARG A 119 16.44 7.79 -23.50
CA ARG A 119 16.44 7.16 -24.82
C ARG A 119 17.63 6.23 -25.04
N GLN A 120 18.79 6.54 -24.46
CA GLN A 120 20.00 5.74 -24.65
C GLN A 120 19.96 4.45 -23.82
N GLU A 121 19.39 4.51 -22.62
CA GLU A 121 19.26 3.36 -21.71
C GLU A 121 18.15 2.40 -22.15
N VAL A 122 17.09 2.93 -22.76
CA VAL A 122 15.93 2.15 -23.21
C VAL A 122 16.11 1.60 -24.63
N ARG A 123 17.07 2.13 -25.40
CA ARG A 123 17.31 1.67 -26.77
C ARG A 123 17.76 0.19 -26.74
N PRO A 124 17.06 -0.72 -27.43
CA PRO A 124 17.52 -2.10 -27.53
C PRO A 124 18.89 -2.13 -28.24
N PRO A 125 19.78 -3.06 -27.86
CA PRO A 125 21.08 -3.21 -28.51
C PRO A 125 20.89 -3.45 -30.01
N ASP A 126 21.74 -2.83 -30.83
CA ASP A 126 21.70 -3.04 -32.28
C ASP A 126 21.90 -4.54 -32.58
N PRO A 127 21.15 -5.10 -33.55
CA PRO A 127 21.29 -6.51 -33.90
C PRO A 127 22.72 -6.80 -34.40
N PRO A 128 23.27 -8.00 -34.13
CA PRO A 128 24.61 -8.36 -34.61
C PRO A 128 24.65 -8.41 -36.14
N SER A 129 25.75 -7.92 -36.70
CA SER A 129 26.07 -7.85 -38.14
C SER A 129 26.11 -9.20 -38.83
#